data_AF-A0A349VIQ3-F1
#
_entry.id   AF-A0A349VIQ3-F1
#
_cell.length_a   1.000
_cell.length_b   1.000
_cell.length_c   1.000
_cell.angle_alpha   90.00
_cell.angle_beta   90.00
_cell.angle_gamma   90.00
#
_symmetry.space_group_name_H-M   'P 1'
#
loop_
_entity.id
_entity.type
_entity.pdbx_description
1 polymer ?
#
loop_
_entity_poly.entity_id
_entity_poly.type
_entity_poly.pdbx_seq_one_letter_code
_entity_poly.pdbx_strand_id
1 'polypeptide(L)'
;MLPTTKNLVLLLLGMSCSISLCLGDDTVVPQGLDPTPFGDEFPSLDGWATGQWWTKPSAQGEESLQSPAGNKKKRRRPPVPFQINIPRDEVIAFAIYTVTVPPGTPTASTLKLSAQLFPLKPGESNQVRLEVDRGTGWTEIGKATINYPGWDASFRIPKWDATKSVPYRVRHGEHAEFSGVIRPDPATKSEISVAVMSCNSSRTPGQREALINGLKKADPDLLFFAGDQTYRHTEHTIGWLEFGLQFRDIIRDRPAVTIPDDHDVGQGNLWGAGGGKASTSAGDTGGYFYPTSYVNMVQRQQTSHLPDPVDPAPVKGDIG
;
A
#
# COMPACT_ATOMS: atom_id res chain seq x y z
N MET A 1 -10.27 43.33 54.77
CA MET A 1 -9.21 42.61 54.02
C MET A 1 -9.76 41.25 53.65
N LEU A 2 -10.11 41.06 52.39
CA LEU A 2 -10.55 39.77 51.83
C LEU A 2 -9.46 39.31 50.85
N PRO A 3 -8.98 38.06 50.94
CA PRO A 3 -8.33 37.41 49.82
C PRO A 3 -9.30 36.46 49.13
N THR A 4 -9.50 36.70 47.85
CA THR A 4 -10.19 35.85 46.89
C THR A 4 -9.30 34.65 46.53
N THR A 5 -9.72 33.44 46.90
CA THR A 5 -9.13 32.19 46.39
C THR A 5 -9.65 31.91 44.98
N LYS A 6 -8.76 31.95 43.99
CA LYS A 6 -9.02 31.49 42.62
C LYS A 6 -8.97 29.96 42.59
N ASN A 7 -10.08 29.30 42.30
CA ASN A 7 -10.09 27.90 41.90
C ASN A 7 -9.56 27.80 40.47
N LEU A 8 -8.34 27.28 40.32
CA LEU A 8 -7.80 26.86 39.03
C LEU A 8 -8.28 25.43 38.77
N VAL A 9 -9.33 25.28 37.97
CA VAL A 9 -9.73 23.98 37.42
C VAL A 9 -8.77 23.64 36.29
N LEU A 10 -7.76 22.84 36.60
CA LEU A 10 -6.88 22.26 35.58
C LEU A 10 -7.62 21.07 34.95
N LEU A 11 -8.22 21.30 33.78
CA LEU A 11 -8.74 20.24 32.91
C LEU A 11 -7.53 19.41 32.44
N LEU A 12 -7.29 18.26 33.08
CA LEU A 12 -6.44 17.20 32.54
C LEU A 12 -7.18 16.56 31.36
N LEU A 13 -7.04 17.14 30.17
CA LEU A 13 -7.33 16.40 28.93
C LEU A 13 -6.32 15.26 28.84
N GLY A 14 -6.82 14.03 28.92
CA GLY A 14 -6.04 12.82 28.75
C GLY A 14 -5.38 12.77 27.38
N MET A 15 -4.07 13.02 27.35
CA MET A 15 -3.20 12.41 26.36
C MET A 15 -3.10 10.94 26.71
N SER A 16 -3.90 10.08 26.08
CA SER A 16 -3.55 8.67 25.92
C SER A 16 -2.41 8.60 24.91
N CYS A 17 -1.22 8.97 25.36
CA CYS A 17 0.01 8.65 24.67
C CYS A 17 0.27 7.17 24.97
N SER A 18 -0.14 6.29 24.06
CA SER A 18 0.33 4.91 24.04
C SER A 18 1.81 4.92 23.69
N ILE A 19 2.65 5.28 24.66
CA ILE A 19 4.08 5.00 24.62
C ILE A 19 4.17 3.48 24.84
N SER A 20 4.09 2.74 23.74
CA SER A 20 4.53 1.36 23.72
C SER A 20 6.05 1.40 23.84
N LEU A 21 6.55 1.34 25.08
CA LEU A 21 7.92 0.96 25.38
C LEU A 21 8.09 -0.51 24.96
N CYS A 22 8.37 -0.76 23.67
CA CYS A 22 8.81 -2.07 23.20
C CYS A 22 10.34 -2.13 23.29
N LEU A 23 10.84 -2.57 24.44
CA LEU A 23 12.17 -3.18 24.54
C LEU A 23 11.98 -4.70 24.32
N GLY A 24 12.62 -5.25 23.27
CA GLY A 24 12.55 -6.67 22.84
C GLY A 24 11.40 -6.91 21.85
N ASP A 25 11.56 -7.45 20.65
CA ASP A 25 12.56 -8.39 20.13
C ASP A 25 13.01 -7.99 18.70
N ASP A 26 14.07 -8.63 18.20
CA ASP A 26 14.31 -8.79 16.77
C ASP A 26 13.09 -9.49 16.14
N THR A 27 12.11 -8.69 15.73
CA THR A 27 10.89 -9.19 15.13
C THR A 27 11.17 -9.62 13.70
N VAL A 28 11.19 -10.93 13.50
CA VAL A 28 11.37 -11.56 12.20
C VAL A 28 10.04 -12.11 11.70
N VAL A 29 9.96 -12.33 10.40
CA VAL A 29 8.88 -13.09 9.77
C VAL A 29 8.84 -14.48 10.41
N PRO A 30 7.67 -14.94 10.90
CA PRO A 30 7.56 -16.20 11.63
C PRO A 30 7.88 -17.41 10.73
N GLN A 31 8.27 -18.52 11.37
CA GLN A 31 8.54 -19.79 10.68
C GLN A 31 7.29 -20.39 10.01
N GLY A 32 6.12 -20.21 10.63
CA GLY A 32 4.83 -20.61 10.08
C GLY A 32 4.03 -19.40 9.63
N LEU A 33 3.89 -19.20 8.33
CA LEU A 33 2.91 -18.30 7.74
C LEU A 33 1.64 -19.07 7.46
N ASP A 34 0.49 -18.52 7.85
CA ASP A 34 -0.82 -19.13 7.57
C ASP A 34 -1.02 -19.25 6.04
N PRO A 35 -1.14 -20.46 5.46
CA PRO A 35 -1.33 -20.63 4.03
C PRO A 35 -2.73 -20.22 3.54
N THR A 36 -3.69 -20.04 4.44
CA THR A 36 -5.11 -19.77 4.15
C THR A 36 -5.64 -18.59 4.97
N PRO A 37 -5.02 -17.39 4.90
CA PRO A 37 -5.33 -16.27 5.79
C PRO A 37 -6.72 -15.65 5.57
N PHE A 38 -7.43 -16.08 4.53
CA PHE A 38 -8.80 -15.65 4.21
C PHE A 38 -9.84 -16.74 4.44
N GLY A 39 -9.50 -17.78 5.20
CA GLY A 39 -10.41 -18.83 5.64
C GLY A 39 -10.67 -19.93 4.61
N ASP A 40 -11.39 -20.95 5.06
CA ASP A 40 -11.57 -22.22 4.34
C ASP A 40 -12.48 -22.12 3.11
N GLU A 41 -13.30 -21.06 3.01
CA GLU A 41 -14.15 -20.80 1.83
C GLU A 41 -13.30 -20.37 0.62
N PHE A 42 -12.16 -19.71 0.87
CA PHE A 42 -11.27 -19.15 -0.15
C PHE A 42 -9.78 -19.50 0.10
N PRO A 43 -9.42 -20.79 0.19
CA PRO A 43 -8.09 -21.21 0.65
C PRO A 43 -6.97 -20.90 -0.36
N SER A 44 -7.32 -20.51 -1.59
CA SER A 44 -6.36 -20.14 -2.64
C SER A 44 -6.31 -18.64 -2.93
N LEU A 45 -7.05 -17.82 -2.19
CA LEU A 45 -7.08 -16.38 -2.38
C LEU A 45 -5.74 -15.77 -1.94
N ASP A 46 -5.13 -14.99 -2.83
CA ASP A 46 -3.77 -14.48 -2.74
C ASP A 46 -2.69 -15.56 -2.56
N GLY A 47 -2.99 -16.76 -3.05
CA GLY A 47 -2.20 -17.97 -2.85
C GLY A 47 -0.78 -17.89 -3.37
N TRP A 48 -0.40 -16.94 -4.23
CA TRP A 48 0.98 -16.78 -4.67
C TRP A 48 1.87 -16.05 -3.66
N ALA A 49 1.30 -15.35 -2.69
CA ALA A 49 2.03 -14.55 -1.70
C ALA A 49 1.90 -15.07 -0.25
N THR A 50 1.13 -16.14 -0.03
CA THR A 50 0.82 -16.67 1.31
C THR A 50 1.49 -18.02 1.60
N GLY A 51 1.56 -18.39 2.89
CA GLY A 51 2.17 -19.63 3.36
C GLY A 51 3.63 -19.78 2.94
N GLN A 52 4.03 -20.99 2.54
CA GLN A 52 5.35 -21.27 1.99
C GLN A 52 5.45 -20.82 0.52
N TRP A 53 5.22 -19.53 0.25
CA TRP A 53 5.16 -19.00 -1.13
C TRP A 53 6.43 -19.32 -1.93
N TRP A 54 7.60 -19.37 -1.29
CA TRP A 54 8.90 -19.62 -1.93
C TRP A 54 9.07 -21.05 -2.48
N THR A 55 8.23 -22.00 -2.07
CA THR A 55 8.24 -23.38 -2.60
C THR A 55 7.29 -23.55 -3.80
N LYS A 56 6.48 -22.53 -4.10
CA LYS A 56 5.46 -22.59 -5.15
C LYS A 56 6.10 -22.38 -6.55
N PRO A 57 5.58 -23.03 -7.61
CA PRO A 57 6.06 -22.82 -8.98
C PRO A 57 5.97 -21.35 -9.44
N SER A 58 4.98 -20.61 -8.93
CA SER A 58 4.81 -19.17 -9.18
C SER A 58 6.02 -18.35 -8.72
N ALA A 59 6.68 -18.74 -7.63
CA ALA A 59 7.86 -18.05 -7.11
C ALA A 59 9.14 -18.32 -7.90
N GLN A 60 9.20 -19.45 -8.62
CA GLN A 60 10.34 -19.87 -9.43
C GLN A 60 10.24 -19.42 -10.90
N GLY A 61 9.13 -18.76 -11.27
CA GLY A 61 8.86 -18.36 -12.66
C GLY A 61 8.46 -19.52 -13.58
N GLU A 62 8.29 -20.74 -13.05
CA GLU A 62 7.96 -21.95 -13.84
C GLU A 62 6.52 -21.96 -14.35
N GLU A 63 5.60 -21.25 -13.68
CA GLU A 63 4.21 -21.07 -14.14
C GLU A 63 4.12 -20.30 -15.49
N SER A 64 5.21 -19.69 -15.94
CA SER A 64 5.31 -19.09 -17.28
C SER A 64 5.54 -20.11 -18.41
N LEU A 65 5.91 -21.37 -18.09
CA LEU A 65 6.41 -22.35 -19.07
C LEU A 65 5.63 -23.68 -19.16
N GLN A 66 4.61 -23.91 -18.32
CA GLN A 66 3.87 -25.17 -18.36
C GLN A 66 2.89 -25.23 -19.55
N SER A 67 3.29 -25.95 -20.60
CA SER A 67 2.38 -26.43 -21.64
C SER A 67 1.56 -27.61 -21.09
N PRO A 68 0.23 -27.64 -21.23
CA PRO A 68 -0.52 -28.82 -20.85
C PRO A 68 -0.38 -29.89 -21.93
N ALA A 69 0.05 -31.08 -21.53
CA ALA A 69 -0.36 -32.29 -22.21
C ALA A 69 -1.89 -32.45 -22.02
N GLY A 70 -2.69 -31.96 -22.99
CA GLY A 70 -4.12 -32.29 -23.05
C GLY A 70 -5.05 -31.19 -23.60
N ASN A 71 -5.92 -31.61 -24.53
CA ASN A 71 -6.96 -30.82 -25.22
C ASN A 71 -8.13 -30.36 -24.32
N LYS A 72 -7.91 -29.48 -23.33
CA LYS A 72 -9.02 -28.77 -22.65
C LYS A 72 -8.76 -27.27 -22.55
N LYS A 73 -9.56 -26.48 -23.29
CA LYS A 73 -9.64 -25.00 -23.24
C LYS A 73 -10.21 -24.53 -21.88
N LYS A 74 -9.50 -24.71 -20.76
CA LYS A 74 -9.80 -23.97 -19.53
C LYS A 74 -9.27 -22.54 -19.68
N ARG A 75 -10.03 -21.53 -19.23
CA ARG A 75 -9.56 -20.14 -19.11
C ARG A 75 -8.24 -20.17 -18.33
N ARG A 76 -7.12 -19.91 -19.01
CA ARG A 76 -5.77 -19.84 -18.43
C ARG A 76 -5.78 -18.79 -17.32
N ARG A 77 -5.28 -19.10 -16.12
CA ARG A 77 -4.81 -18.05 -15.20
C ARG A 77 -3.68 -17.31 -15.95
N PRO A 78 -3.65 -15.97 -15.95
CA PRO A 78 -2.52 -15.24 -16.52
C PRO A 78 -1.23 -15.71 -15.83
N PRO A 79 -0.13 -15.93 -16.56
CA PRO A 79 1.14 -16.28 -15.92
C PRO A 79 1.56 -15.20 -14.92
N VAL A 80 2.40 -15.57 -13.97
CA VAL A 80 3.05 -14.60 -13.08
C VAL A 80 3.89 -13.65 -13.96
N PRO A 81 3.72 -12.33 -13.82
CA PRO A 81 4.28 -11.37 -14.79
C PRO A 81 5.76 -11.06 -14.54
N PHE A 82 6.29 -11.43 -13.36
CA PHE A 82 7.67 -11.20 -12.94
C PHE A 82 8.09 -12.28 -11.93
N GLN A 83 9.39 -12.39 -11.66
CA GLN A 83 9.92 -13.26 -10.61
C GLN A 83 9.55 -12.73 -9.22
N ILE A 84 8.90 -13.55 -8.38
CA ILE A 84 8.49 -13.14 -7.01
C ILE A 84 9.67 -13.30 -6.02
N ASN A 85 10.44 -14.38 -6.14
CA ASN A 85 11.62 -14.63 -5.30
C ASN A 85 12.84 -13.86 -5.82
N ILE A 86 12.92 -12.59 -5.45
CA ILE A 86 13.96 -11.65 -5.91
C ILE A 86 15.12 -11.52 -4.90
N PRO A 87 16.28 -10.95 -5.30
CA PRO A 87 17.38 -10.66 -4.38
C PRO A 87 16.91 -9.85 -3.16
N ARG A 88 17.40 -10.18 -1.96
CA ARG A 88 16.83 -9.60 -0.72
C ARG A 88 17.15 -8.10 -0.55
N ASP A 89 18.17 -7.60 -1.23
CA ASP A 89 18.49 -6.18 -1.39
C ASP A 89 17.58 -5.43 -2.38
N GLU A 90 16.68 -6.14 -3.08
CA GLU A 90 15.68 -5.55 -3.98
C GLU A 90 14.23 -5.72 -3.44
N VAL A 91 14.07 -6.17 -2.19
CA VAL A 91 12.78 -6.63 -1.63
C VAL A 91 11.72 -5.55 -1.47
N ILE A 92 12.09 -4.27 -1.49
CA ILE A 92 11.14 -3.15 -1.50
C ILE A 92 10.75 -2.87 -2.95
N ALA A 93 9.50 -3.16 -3.31
CA ALA A 93 9.03 -3.00 -4.69
C ALA A 93 8.81 -1.53 -5.05
N PHE A 94 8.10 -0.81 -4.18
CA PHE A 94 7.80 0.62 -4.33
C PHE A 94 7.27 1.23 -3.02
N ALA A 95 7.12 2.56 -3.02
CA ALA A 95 6.35 3.29 -2.03
C ALA A 95 5.44 4.32 -2.69
N ILE A 96 4.27 4.56 -2.09
CA ILE A 96 3.32 5.62 -2.46
C ILE A 96 3.23 6.60 -1.30
N TYR A 97 3.11 7.88 -1.61
CA TYR A 97 2.96 8.90 -0.58
C TYR A 97 1.94 9.97 -0.94
N THR A 98 1.41 10.61 0.09
CA THR A 98 0.73 11.91 0.04
C THR A 98 1.14 12.74 1.25
N VAL A 99 0.92 14.05 1.16
CA VAL A 99 1.07 14.95 2.30
C VAL A 99 -0.27 15.65 2.52
N THR A 100 -0.87 15.46 3.69
CA THR A 100 -2.05 16.23 4.09
C THR A 100 -1.60 17.58 4.60
N VAL A 101 -1.92 18.65 3.86
CA VAL A 101 -1.52 20.02 4.16
C VAL A 101 -2.71 20.80 4.72
N PRO A 102 -2.69 21.19 6.00
CA PRO A 102 -3.73 22.06 6.53
C PRO A 102 -3.61 23.48 5.95
N PRO A 103 -4.74 24.15 5.63
CA PRO A 103 -4.72 25.53 5.15
C PRO A 103 -3.94 26.46 6.09
N GLY A 104 -3.04 27.27 5.53
CA GLY A 104 -2.27 28.28 6.26
C GLY A 104 -1.18 27.76 7.20
N THR A 105 -1.02 26.43 7.37
CA THR A 105 -0.03 25.83 8.28
C THR A 105 0.71 24.65 7.66
N PRO A 106 1.44 24.86 6.54
CA PRO A 106 2.13 23.78 5.82
C PRO A 106 3.28 23.12 6.59
N THR A 107 3.70 23.67 7.71
CA THR A 107 4.71 23.08 8.61
C THR A 107 4.10 22.12 9.64
N ALA A 108 2.76 22.09 9.75
CA ALA A 108 2.01 21.18 10.61
C ALA A 108 1.36 20.04 9.80
N SER A 109 1.88 19.76 8.60
CA SER A 109 1.35 18.74 7.72
C SER A 109 1.60 17.32 8.23
N THR A 110 0.96 16.35 7.59
CA THR A 110 1.20 14.93 7.86
C THR A 110 1.63 14.24 6.56
N LEU A 111 2.82 13.64 6.56
CA LEU A 111 3.25 12.73 5.51
C LEU A 111 2.63 11.35 5.78
N LYS A 112 1.95 10.79 4.78
CA LYS A 112 1.48 9.42 4.75
C LYS A 112 2.24 8.68 3.66
N LEU A 113 2.86 7.56 3.98
CA LEU A 113 3.63 6.77 3.03
C LEU A 113 3.37 5.29 3.27
N SER A 114 3.05 4.54 2.22
CA SER A 114 2.96 3.08 2.26
C SER A 114 4.08 2.48 1.41
N ALA A 115 4.74 1.48 1.95
CA ALA A 115 5.78 0.70 1.27
C ALA A 115 5.23 -0.70 0.97
N GLN A 116 5.34 -1.14 -0.27
CA GLN A 116 5.02 -2.50 -0.68
C GLN A 116 6.30 -3.29 -0.88
N LEU A 117 6.37 -4.47 -0.27
CA LEU A 117 7.50 -5.39 -0.41
C LEU A 117 7.08 -6.61 -1.23
N PHE A 118 8.07 -7.24 -1.86
CA PHE A 118 7.91 -8.63 -2.27
C PHE A 118 7.74 -9.51 -1.03
N PRO A 119 7.07 -10.68 -1.16
CA PRO A 119 6.94 -11.62 -0.06
C PRO A 119 8.29 -11.92 0.62
N LEU A 120 8.27 -11.94 1.94
CA LEU A 120 9.43 -12.22 2.78
C LEU A 120 9.47 -13.69 3.19
N LYS A 121 10.67 -14.21 3.42
CA LYS A 121 10.94 -15.55 3.95
C LYS A 121 10.97 -15.50 5.49
N PRO A 122 10.70 -16.62 6.16
CA PRO A 122 10.90 -16.74 7.60
C PRO A 122 12.31 -16.34 8.03
N GLY A 123 12.41 -15.67 9.17
CA GLY A 123 13.68 -15.18 9.71
C GLY A 123 14.15 -13.85 9.12
N GLU A 124 13.58 -13.37 8.02
CA GLU A 124 13.84 -12.00 7.55
C GLU A 124 13.23 -10.98 8.52
N SER A 125 13.84 -9.81 8.66
CA SER A 125 13.28 -8.74 9.49
C SER A 125 11.85 -8.41 9.05
N ASN A 126 10.92 -8.26 9.99
CA ASN A 126 9.56 -7.81 9.68
C ASN A 126 9.39 -6.28 9.82
N GLN A 127 10.49 -5.54 9.88
CA GLN A 127 10.50 -4.09 10.09
C GLN A 127 10.96 -3.36 8.83
N VAL A 128 10.28 -2.28 8.50
CA VAL A 128 10.67 -1.31 7.48
C VAL A 128 11.00 0.00 8.16
N ARG A 129 12.03 0.70 7.68
CA ARG A 129 12.45 2.00 8.22
C ARG A 129 12.25 3.08 7.16
N LEU A 130 11.77 4.25 7.57
CA LEU A 130 11.70 5.44 6.73
C LEU A 130 12.79 6.42 7.16
N GLU A 131 13.64 6.79 6.23
CA GLU A 131 14.71 7.76 6.44
C GLU A 131 14.55 8.95 5.49
N VAL A 132 14.99 10.12 5.93
CA VAL A 132 14.97 11.35 5.13
C VAL A 132 16.30 12.09 5.24
N ASP A 133 16.63 12.87 4.22
CA ASP A 133 17.78 13.77 4.25
C ASP A 133 17.30 15.23 4.19
N ARG A 134 17.68 16.02 5.19
CA ARG A 134 17.39 17.46 5.26
C ARG A 134 18.64 18.33 5.08
N GLY A 135 19.67 17.79 4.44
CA GLY A 135 20.97 18.44 4.19
C GLY A 135 22.04 18.13 5.23
N THR A 136 21.76 17.22 6.17
CA THR A 136 22.72 16.79 7.22
C THR A 136 22.99 15.28 7.15
N GLY A 137 22.53 14.62 6.09
CA GLY A 137 22.59 13.18 5.91
C GLY A 137 21.28 12.50 6.30
N TRP A 138 21.26 11.18 6.07
CA TRP A 138 20.09 10.34 6.30
C TRP A 138 19.79 10.20 7.79
N THR A 139 18.54 10.50 8.16
CA THR A 139 18.01 10.31 9.51
C THR A 139 16.77 9.45 9.46
N GLU A 140 16.72 8.41 10.29
CA GLU A 140 15.51 7.62 10.51
C GLU A 140 14.43 8.45 11.20
N ILE A 141 13.23 8.46 10.63
CA ILE A 141 12.07 9.21 11.15
C ILE A 141 10.88 8.31 11.47
N GLY A 142 10.97 7.01 11.21
CA GLY A 142 9.93 6.06 11.55
C GLY A 142 10.33 4.61 11.27
N LYS A 143 9.68 3.70 12.00
CA LYS A 143 9.68 2.26 11.75
C LYS A 143 8.24 1.77 11.66
N ALA A 144 8.00 0.76 10.82
CA ALA A 144 6.71 0.12 10.67
C ALA A 144 6.86 -1.39 10.54
N THR A 145 5.99 -2.12 11.22
CA THR A 145 5.89 -3.58 11.09
C THR A 145 5.17 -3.94 9.79
N ILE A 146 5.69 -4.94 9.08
CA ILE A 146 5.11 -5.45 7.85
C ILE A 146 3.86 -6.26 8.16
N ASN A 147 2.78 -5.98 7.43
CA ASN A 147 1.53 -6.71 7.52
C ASN A 147 1.60 -8.00 6.70
N TYR A 148 1.11 -9.09 7.29
CA TYR A 148 0.82 -10.34 6.59
C TYR A 148 -0.67 -10.70 6.78
N PRO A 149 -1.38 -11.10 5.71
CA PRO A 149 -0.99 -11.11 4.29
C PRO A 149 -0.91 -9.70 3.70
N GLY A 150 -0.33 -9.55 2.51
CA GLY A 150 -0.20 -8.27 1.78
C GLY A 150 1.22 -7.75 1.65
N TRP A 151 2.08 -7.97 2.65
CA TRP A 151 3.50 -7.56 2.66
C TRP A 151 3.73 -6.05 2.49
N ASP A 152 2.85 -5.24 3.08
CA ASP A 152 2.94 -3.78 3.11
C ASP A 152 3.25 -3.25 4.52
N ALA A 153 3.80 -2.04 4.58
CA ALA A 153 4.00 -1.30 5.82
C ALA A 153 3.72 0.18 5.59
N SER A 154 3.03 0.83 6.53
CA SER A 154 2.60 2.23 6.38
C SER A 154 3.17 3.12 7.48
N PHE A 155 3.53 4.34 7.10
CA PHE A 155 4.09 5.39 7.94
C PHE A 155 3.14 6.57 7.98
N ARG A 156 3.03 7.18 9.16
CA ARG A 156 2.32 8.44 9.38
C ARG A 156 3.20 9.38 10.17
N ILE A 157 3.77 10.37 9.50
CA ILE A 157 4.75 11.30 10.09
C ILE A 157 4.06 12.66 10.31
N PRO A 158 3.71 13.01 11.56
CA PRO A 158 3.09 14.30 11.86
C PRO A 158 4.15 15.41 11.84
N LYS A 159 3.68 16.68 11.84
CA LYS A 159 4.54 17.88 11.87
C LYS A 159 5.55 17.89 10.72
N TRP A 160 5.12 17.43 9.56
CA TRP A 160 5.89 17.47 8.34
C TRP A 160 5.96 18.90 7.80
N ASP A 161 7.16 19.34 7.42
CA ASP A 161 7.37 20.60 6.73
C ASP A 161 7.14 20.41 5.22
N ALA A 162 5.93 20.73 4.76
CA ALA A 162 5.54 20.62 3.36
C ALA A 162 6.06 21.79 2.49
N THR A 163 6.87 22.71 3.03
CA THR A 163 7.38 23.85 2.24
C THR A 163 8.64 23.52 1.44
N LYS A 164 9.22 22.32 1.64
CA LYS A 164 10.51 21.93 1.07
C LYS A 164 10.44 20.57 0.39
N SER A 165 11.20 20.42 -0.69
CA SER A 165 11.54 19.10 -1.23
C SER A 165 12.44 18.36 -0.23
N VAL A 166 12.10 17.11 0.10
CA VAL A 166 12.88 16.29 1.03
C VAL A 166 13.14 14.92 0.40
N PRO A 167 14.41 14.59 0.08
CA PRO A 167 14.78 13.22 -0.27
C PRO A 167 14.39 12.24 0.85
N TYR A 168 13.82 11.11 0.46
CA TYR A 168 13.49 10.02 1.38
C TYR A 168 14.02 8.69 0.85
N ARG A 169 14.14 7.73 1.76
CA ARG A 169 14.31 6.33 1.41
C ARG A 169 13.59 5.42 2.40
N VAL A 170 13.01 4.37 1.85
CA VAL A 170 12.50 3.22 2.60
C VAL A 170 13.60 2.18 2.66
N ARG A 171 13.83 1.60 3.83
CA ARG A 171 14.88 0.60 4.09
C ARG A 171 14.32 -0.68 4.69
N HIS A 172 14.84 -1.81 4.26
CA HIS A 172 14.56 -3.13 4.82
C HIS A 172 15.86 -3.93 4.94
N GLY A 173 16.02 -4.66 6.05
CA GLY A 173 17.28 -5.32 6.37
C GLY A 173 18.46 -4.33 6.37
N GLU A 174 19.64 -4.78 5.96
CA GLU A 174 20.82 -3.93 5.85
C GLU A 174 20.86 -3.18 4.50
N HIS A 175 20.49 -3.84 3.41
CA HIS A 175 20.84 -3.39 2.06
C HIS A 175 19.66 -2.90 1.22
N ALA A 176 18.42 -3.36 1.47
CA ALA A 176 17.31 -3.02 0.59
C ALA A 176 16.90 -1.56 0.75
N GLU A 177 16.74 -0.86 -0.39
CA GLU A 177 16.42 0.56 -0.43
C GLU A 177 15.46 0.91 -1.59
N PHE A 178 14.43 1.70 -1.28
CA PHE A 178 13.63 2.41 -2.28
C PHE A 178 13.64 3.92 -1.97
N SER A 179 14.25 4.71 -2.84
CA SER A 179 14.44 6.15 -2.64
C SER A 179 13.52 7.01 -3.52
N GLY A 180 13.32 8.26 -3.12
CA GLY A 180 12.51 9.22 -3.86
C GLY A 180 12.61 10.62 -3.25
N VAL A 181 11.68 11.50 -3.62
CA VAL A 181 11.60 12.86 -3.08
C VAL A 181 10.16 13.16 -2.69
N ILE A 182 9.94 13.57 -1.45
CA ILE A 182 8.66 14.15 -1.03
C ILE A 182 8.65 15.59 -1.54
N ARG A 183 7.77 15.90 -2.49
CA ARG A 183 7.61 17.25 -3.05
C ARG A 183 7.03 18.24 -2.03
N PRO A 184 7.38 19.53 -2.14
CA PRO A 184 6.70 20.58 -1.40
C PRO A 184 5.27 20.74 -1.93
N ASP A 185 4.42 21.29 -1.07
CA ASP A 185 3.09 21.77 -1.44
C ASP A 185 3.21 22.84 -2.54
N PRO A 186 2.51 22.70 -3.69
CA PRO A 186 2.60 23.65 -4.78
C PRO A 186 1.79 24.95 -4.53
N ALA A 187 1.71 25.43 -3.28
CA ALA A 187 0.91 26.58 -2.86
C ALA A 187 1.20 27.89 -3.61
N THR A 188 2.37 28.01 -4.24
CA THR A 188 2.73 29.19 -5.04
C THR A 188 2.13 29.16 -6.45
N LYS A 189 1.60 28.02 -6.90
CA LYS A 189 0.96 27.89 -8.21
C LYS A 189 -0.50 28.33 -8.11
N SER A 190 -0.97 29.08 -9.11
CA SER A 190 -2.40 29.40 -9.26
C SER A 190 -3.23 28.21 -9.75
N GLU A 191 -2.58 27.22 -10.36
CA GLU A 191 -3.17 26.03 -10.95
C GLU A 191 -2.29 24.81 -10.66
N ILE A 192 -2.90 23.66 -10.45
CA ILE A 192 -2.21 22.38 -10.33
C ILE A 192 -2.56 21.50 -11.54
N SER A 193 -1.62 20.64 -11.91
CA SER A 193 -1.83 19.62 -12.93
C SER A 193 -2.01 18.24 -12.28
N VAL A 194 -3.06 17.53 -12.68
CA VAL A 194 -3.36 16.19 -12.17
C VAL A 194 -3.34 15.21 -13.33
N ALA A 195 -2.52 14.18 -13.25
CA ALA A 195 -2.57 13.07 -14.20
C ALA A 195 -3.56 12.02 -13.70
N VAL A 196 -4.62 11.78 -14.48
CA VAL A 196 -5.68 10.81 -14.15
C VAL A 196 -5.51 9.56 -15.01
N MET A 197 -5.45 8.40 -14.35
CA MET A 197 -5.28 7.09 -14.97
C MET A 197 -6.26 6.09 -14.35
N SER A 198 -6.66 5.07 -15.09
CA SER A 198 -7.46 3.94 -14.61
C SER A 198 -7.23 2.72 -15.49
N CYS A 199 -7.77 1.57 -15.09
CA CYS A 199 -7.86 0.36 -15.93
C CYS A 199 -6.49 -0.15 -16.41
N ASN A 200 -5.65 -0.55 -15.46
CA ASN A 200 -4.31 -1.10 -15.68
C ASN A 200 -4.35 -2.58 -16.17
N SER A 201 -4.92 -2.82 -17.36
CA SER A 201 -5.19 -4.16 -17.88
C SER A 201 -4.00 -5.11 -17.86
N SER A 202 -4.24 -6.36 -17.42
CA SER A 202 -3.28 -7.46 -17.45
C SER A 202 -2.99 -8.03 -18.85
N ARG A 203 -3.66 -7.50 -19.90
CA ARG A 203 -3.39 -7.89 -21.30
C ARG A 203 -2.09 -7.30 -21.85
N THR A 204 -1.57 -6.25 -21.22
CA THR A 204 -0.30 -5.60 -21.59
C THR A 204 0.65 -5.67 -20.40
N PRO A 205 1.28 -6.84 -20.15
CA PRO A 205 2.23 -6.97 -19.04
C PRO A 205 3.51 -6.20 -19.32
N GLY A 206 4.32 -6.00 -18.27
CA GLY A 206 5.62 -5.34 -18.37
C GLY A 206 5.56 -3.82 -18.26
N GLN A 207 6.70 -3.18 -18.51
CA GLN A 207 6.90 -1.74 -18.28
C GLN A 207 6.02 -0.88 -19.19
N ARG A 208 5.58 0.28 -18.65
CA ARG A 208 4.72 1.24 -19.38
C ARG A 208 5.52 2.43 -19.89
N GLU A 209 6.65 2.18 -20.56
CA GLU A 209 7.65 3.20 -20.88
C GLU A 209 7.09 4.47 -21.54
N ALA A 210 6.24 4.32 -22.57
CA ALA A 210 5.66 5.47 -23.25
C ALA A 210 4.80 6.34 -22.31
N LEU A 211 3.99 5.71 -21.46
CA LEU A 211 3.17 6.39 -20.46
C LEU A 211 4.06 7.06 -19.40
N ILE A 212 5.04 6.33 -18.86
CA ILE A 212 5.96 6.84 -17.85
C ILE A 212 6.78 8.01 -18.38
N ASN A 213 7.29 7.93 -19.61
CA ASN A 213 8.02 9.03 -20.24
C ASN A 213 7.11 10.24 -20.49
N GLY A 214 5.86 10.01 -20.89
CA GLY A 214 4.84 11.05 -21.02
C GLY A 214 4.58 11.77 -19.70
N LEU A 215 4.40 11.02 -18.60
CA LEU A 215 4.19 11.57 -17.25
C LEU A 215 5.41 12.32 -16.75
N LYS A 216 6.63 11.77 -16.94
CA LYS A 216 7.88 12.45 -16.60
C LYS A 216 8.02 13.78 -17.34
N LYS A 217 7.62 13.84 -18.61
CA LYS A 217 7.63 15.07 -19.43
C LYS A 217 6.54 16.07 -19.02
N ALA A 218 5.35 15.59 -18.67
CA ALA A 218 4.23 16.43 -18.24
C ALA A 218 4.45 17.00 -16.83
N ASP A 219 5.21 16.32 -15.98
CA ASP A 219 5.53 16.68 -14.60
C ASP A 219 4.28 17.07 -13.76
N PRO A 220 3.27 16.18 -13.66
CA PRO A 220 2.06 16.47 -12.90
C PRO A 220 2.36 16.71 -11.41
N ASP A 221 1.56 17.57 -10.80
CA ASP A 221 1.62 17.85 -9.36
C ASP A 221 1.04 16.71 -8.52
N LEU A 222 0.09 15.96 -9.07
CA LEU A 222 -0.57 14.83 -8.44
C LEU A 222 -0.85 13.72 -9.45
N LEU A 223 -0.65 12.48 -9.05
CA LEU A 223 -1.11 11.29 -9.78
C LEU A 223 -2.41 10.79 -9.14
N PHE A 224 -3.43 10.54 -9.95
CA PHE A 224 -4.67 9.91 -9.51
C PHE A 224 -4.96 8.64 -10.31
N PHE A 225 -5.02 7.51 -9.63
CA PHE A 225 -5.40 6.22 -10.17
C PHE A 225 -6.82 5.88 -9.68
N ALA A 226 -7.78 5.96 -10.61
CA ALA A 226 -9.20 6.03 -10.29
C ALA A 226 -9.91 4.67 -10.18
N GLY A 227 -9.17 3.58 -9.99
CA GLY A 227 -9.70 2.21 -10.02
C GLY A 227 -8.95 1.28 -10.97
N ASP A 228 -9.14 -0.01 -10.78
CA ASP A 228 -8.59 -1.08 -11.60
C ASP A 228 -7.07 -1.03 -11.74
N GLN A 229 -6.34 -0.85 -10.63
CA GLN A 229 -4.88 -0.92 -10.67
C GLN A 229 -4.39 -2.33 -10.97
N THR A 230 -5.20 -3.35 -10.69
CA THR A 230 -4.91 -4.72 -11.13
C THR A 230 -6.15 -5.48 -11.61
N TYR A 231 -5.93 -6.42 -12.53
CA TYR A 231 -6.92 -7.39 -13.01
C TYR A 231 -6.58 -8.81 -12.53
N ARG A 232 -5.76 -8.95 -11.48
CA ARG A 232 -5.44 -10.23 -10.85
C ARG A 232 -6.44 -10.52 -9.73
N HIS A 233 -7.65 -10.89 -10.13
CA HIS A 233 -8.84 -11.00 -9.27
C HIS A 233 -8.74 -11.95 -8.06
N THR A 234 -7.71 -12.79 -8.00
CA THR A 234 -7.51 -13.71 -6.87
C THR A 234 -6.08 -13.67 -6.32
N GLU A 235 -5.25 -12.75 -6.82
CA GLU A 235 -3.82 -12.64 -6.48
C GLU A 235 -3.47 -11.16 -6.35
N HIS A 236 -4.18 -10.46 -5.45
CA HIS A 236 -4.10 -9.01 -5.31
C HIS A 236 -2.70 -8.54 -4.97
N THR A 237 -1.98 -9.20 -4.05
CA THR A 237 -0.61 -8.80 -3.69
C THR A 237 0.31 -8.82 -4.91
N ILE A 238 0.20 -9.85 -5.75
CA ILE A 238 0.98 -9.93 -7.01
C ILE A 238 0.51 -8.89 -8.01
N GLY A 239 -0.79 -8.62 -8.08
CA GLY A 239 -1.37 -7.57 -8.91
C GLY A 239 -0.89 -6.17 -8.53
N TRP A 240 -0.82 -5.89 -7.24
CA TRP A 240 -0.36 -4.63 -6.68
C TRP A 240 1.14 -4.44 -6.84
N LEU A 241 1.93 -5.52 -6.71
CA LEU A 241 3.34 -5.53 -7.09
C LEU A 241 3.54 -5.26 -8.58
N GLU A 242 2.71 -5.81 -9.48
CA GLU A 242 2.76 -5.53 -10.91
C GLU A 242 2.53 -4.04 -11.20
N PHE A 243 1.48 -3.46 -10.62
CA PHE A 243 1.21 -2.03 -10.67
C PHE A 243 2.42 -1.22 -10.16
N GLY A 244 2.93 -1.57 -8.99
CA GLY A 244 4.11 -0.99 -8.40
C GLY A 244 5.31 -0.96 -9.35
N LEU A 245 5.69 -2.11 -9.90
CA LEU A 245 6.83 -2.22 -10.80
C LEU A 245 6.65 -1.41 -12.09
N GLN A 246 5.42 -1.23 -12.55
CA GLN A 246 5.10 -0.42 -13.74
C GLN A 246 5.19 1.09 -13.49
N PHE A 247 4.86 1.54 -12.28
CA PHE A 247 4.71 2.95 -11.95
C PHE A 247 5.71 3.49 -10.92
N ARG A 248 6.55 2.64 -10.31
CA ARG A 248 7.51 3.02 -9.26
C ARG A 248 8.40 4.20 -9.63
N ASP A 249 8.73 4.31 -10.91
CA ASP A 249 9.56 5.38 -11.48
C ASP A 249 8.93 6.77 -11.38
N ILE A 250 7.60 6.88 -11.39
CA ILE A 250 6.88 8.15 -11.34
C ILE A 250 6.25 8.42 -9.97
N ILE A 251 5.83 7.38 -9.25
CA ILE A 251 5.21 7.53 -7.91
C ILE A 251 6.24 7.81 -6.81
N ARG A 252 7.52 7.54 -7.05
CA ARG A 252 8.57 7.76 -6.04
C ARG A 252 8.78 9.24 -5.71
N ASP A 253 8.41 10.14 -6.61
CA ASP A 253 8.66 11.57 -6.48
C ASP A 253 7.47 12.45 -6.88
N ARG A 254 6.28 11.88 -7.10
CA ARG A 254 5.01 12.63 -7.16
C ARG A 254 4.05 12.05 -6.13
N PRO A 255 3.27 12.88 -5.41
CA PRO A 255 2.21 12.33 -4.58
C PRO A 255 1.23 11.56 -5.45
N ALA A 256 0.79 10.40 -4.99
CA ALA A 256 -0.09 9.53 -5.73
C ALA A 256 -1.27 9.08 -4.86
N VAL A 257 -2.47 9.20 -5.44
CA VAL A 257 -3.71 8.73 -4.86
C VAL A 257 -4.23 7.59 -5.71
N THR A 258 -4.47 6.45 -5.08
CA THR A 258 -5.25 5.35 -5.64
C THR A 258 -6.56 5.18 -4.88
N ILE A 259 -7.57 4.66 -5.57
CA ILE A 259 -8.80 4.12 -4.99
C ILE A 259 -9.09 2.76 -5.66
N PRO A 260 -9.61 1.77 -4.90
CA PRO A 260 -9.96 0.47 -5.46
C PRO A 260 -11.23 0.53 -6.30
N ASP A 261 -11.30 -0.34 -7.30
CA ASP A 261 -12.52 -0.70 -8.02
C ASP A 261 -12.76 -2.22 -7.99
N ASP A 262 -13.77 -2.71 -8.70
CA ASP A 262 -14.21 -4.09 -8.71
C ASP A 262 -13.11 -5.09 -9.05
N HIS A 263 -12.23 -4.80 -10.01
CA HIS A 263 -11.14 -5.69 -10.39
C HIS A 263 -9.99 -5.72 -9.37
N ASP A 264 -9.79 -4.66 -8.59
CA ASP A 264 -8.82 -4.66 -7.49
C ASP A 264 -9.28 -5.61 -6.37
N VAL A 265 -10.58 -5.58 -6.06
CA VAL A 265 -11.23 -6.52 -5.13
C VAL A 265 -11.38 -7.91 -5.77
N GLY A 266 -11.45 -8.00 -7.10
CA GLY A 266 -11.54 -9.25 -7.84
C GLY A 266 -12.94 -9.79 -8.07
N GLN A 267 -13.96 -8.93 -7.98
CA GLN A 267 -15.34 -9.25 -8.35
C GLN A 267 -15.73 -8.51 -9.64
N GLY A 268 -16.92 -8.81 -10.19
CA GLY A 268 -17.35 -8.31 -11.50
C GLY A 268 -18.04 -6.95 -11.51
N ASN A 269 -18.44 -6.45 -10.34
CA ASN A 269 -18.95 -5.09 -10.12
C ASN A 269 -18.75 -4.74 -8.64
N LEU A 270 -18.55 -3.47 -8.29
CA LEU A 270 -18.43 -3.01 -6.91
C LEU A 270 -19.49 -1.96 -6.59
N TRP A 271 -20.48 -2.36 -5.79
CA TRP A 271 -21.48 -1.45 -5.24
C TRP A 271 -21.33 -1.47 -3.72
N GLY A 272 -20.80 -0.40 -3.14
CA GLY A 272 -20.33 -0.39 -1.75
C GLY A 272 -21.34 -0.89 -0.70
N ALA A 273 -22.66 -0.83 -0.94
CA ALA A 273 -23.75 -1.43 -0.15
C ALA A 273 -23.58 -1.37 1.39
N GLY A 274 -22.91 -0.33 1.89
CA GLY A 274 -22.50 -0.18 3.29
C GLY A 274 -21.65 -1.33 3.85
N GLY A 275 -20.86 -2.04 3.02
CA GLY A 275 -20.04 -3.19 3.41
C GLY A 275 -20.80 -4.53 3.43
N GLY A 276 -21.99 -4.62 2.83
CA GLY A 276 -22.76 -5.88 2.79
C GLY A 276 -22.00 -7.03 2.11
N LYS A 277 -22.46 -8.28 2.33
CA LYS A 277 -21.95 -9.46 1.62
C LYS A 277 -22.69 -9.62 0.28
N ALA A 278 -21.95 -9.68 -0.82
CA ALA A 278 -22.50 -10.03 -2.12
C ALA A 278 -22.77 -11.55 -2.19
N SER A 279 -23.87 -11.94 -2.82
CA SER A 279 -24.22 -13.37 -2.95
C SER A 279 -23.45 -14.08 -4.06
N THR A 280 -22.93 -13.32 -5.04
CA THR A 280 -22.16 -13.84 -6.16
C THR A 280 -20.94 -12.96 -6.43
N SER A 281 -19.92 -13.54 -7.07
CA SER A 281 -18.74 -12.80 -7.53
C SER A 281 -19.03 -11.86 -8.71
N ALA A 282 -20.25 -11.87 -9.27
CA ALA A 282 -20.64 -10.88 -10.28
C ALA A 282 -20.91 -9.51 -9.66
N GLY A 283 -21.16 -9.44 -8.35
CA GLY A 283 -21.33 -8.19 -7.60
C GLY A 283 -22.64 -7.44 -7.86
N ASP A 284 -23.56 -8.01 -8.65
CA ASP A 284 -24.83 -7.41 -9.05
C ASP A 284 -25.84 -7.23 -7.89
N THR A 285 -25.63 -7.94 -6.78
CA THR A 285 -26.40 -7.75 -5.54
C THR A 285 -25.87 -6.66 -4.63
N GLY A 286 -24.71 -6.08 -4.98
CA GLY A 286 -23.94 -5.16 -4.15
C GLY A 286 -23.24 -5.81 -2.96
N GLY A 287 -22.29 -5.08 -2.38
CA GLY A 287 -21.41 -5.54 -1.32
C GLY A 287 -20.13 -6.21 -1.83
N TYR A 288 -19.45 -6.91 -0.92
CA TYR A 288 -18.22 -7.65 -1.18
C TYR A 288 -18.48 -9.15 -1.21
N PHE A 289 -17.98 -9.84 -2.24
CA PHE A 289 -18.09 -11.30 -2.35
C PHE A 289 -17.04 -12.01 -1.49
N TYR A 290 -15.81 -11.49 -1.47
CA TYR A 290 -14.71 -12.06 -0.71
C TYR A 290 -14.76 -11.71 0.78
N PRO A 291 -14.05 -12.47 1.64
CA PRO A 291 -14.05 -12.23 3.08
C PRO A 291 -13.54 -10.85 3.47
N THR A 292 -14.05 -10.29 4.57
CA THR A 292 -13.63 -9.00 5.14
C THR A 292 -12.11 -8.88 5.25
N SER A 293 -11.41 -9.91 5.74
CA SER A 293 -9.95 -9.86 5.92
C SER A 293 -9.20 -9.64 4.62
N TYR A 294 -9.70 -10.18 3.50
CA TYR A 294 -9.15 -9.93 2.18
C TYR A 294 -9.47 -8.52 1.70
N VAL A 295 -10.72 -8.08 1.85
CA VAL A 295 -11.16 -6.72 1.46
C VAL A 295 -10.36 -5.65 2.22
N ASN A 296 -10.09 -5.85 3.50
CA ASN A 296 -9.28 -4.93 4.32
C ASN A 296 -7.81 -4.95 3.90
N MET A 297 -7.26 -6.09 3.45
CA MET A 297 -5.91 -6.14 2.86
C MET A 297 -5.84 -5.26 1.60
N VAL A 298 -6.79 -5.43 0.66
CA VAL A 298 -6.90 -4.63 -0.57
C VAL A 298 -6.97 -3.13 -0.25
N GLN A 299 -7.88 -2.75 0.65
CA GLN A 299 -8.05 -1.35 1.04
C GLN A 299 -6.78 -0.80 1.69
N ARG A 300 -6.20 -1.49 2.67
CA ARG A 300 -4.97 -1.05 3.34
C ARG A 300 -3.85 -0.72 2.35
N GLN A 301 -3.66 -1.57 1.34
CA GLN A 301 -2.66 -1.38 0.29
C GLN A 301 -2.97 -0.21 -0.62
N GLN A 302 -4.25 -0.01 -0.99
CA GLN A 302 -4.66 0.99 -1.98
C GLN A 302 -5.21 2.31 -1.40
N THR A 303 -5.36 2.47 -0.09
CA THR A 303 -6.03 3.65 0.49
C THR A 303 -5.31 4.29 1.68
N SER A 304 -4.22 3.73 2.17
CA SER A 304 -3.52 4.26 3.37
C SER A 304 -2.96 5.69 3.21
N HIS A 305 -2.81 6.18 1.97
CA HIS A 305 -2.44 7.56 1.64
C HIS A 305 -3.63 8.52 1.48
N LEU A 306 -4.88 8.06 1.57
CA LEU A 306 -6.05 8.94 1.45
C LEU A 306 -6.12 9.94 2.61
N PRO A 307 -6.86 11.06 2.48
CA PRO A 307 -7.21 11.92 3.61
C PRO A 307 -7.84 11.12 4.75
N ASP A 308 -7.74 11.63 5.98
CA ASP A 308 -8.43 10.97 7.10
C ASP A 308 -9.94 10.96 6.84
N PRO A 309 -10.61 9.81 7.05
CA PRO A 309 -12.03 9.72 6.81
C PRO A 309 -12.78 10.63 7.80
N VAL A 310 -13.84 11.27 7.32
CA VAL A 310 -14.74 12.06 8.17
C VAL A 310 -15.40 11.17 9.23
N ASP A 311 -15.72 9.93 8.85
CA ASP A 311 -16.19 8.88 9.75
C ASP A 311 -15.20 7.70 9.72
N PRO A 312 -14.41 7.48 10.78
CA PRO A 312 -13.45 6.40 10.84
C PRO A 312 -14.07 5.06 11.28
N ALA A 313 -15.37 5.01 11.59
CA ALA A 313 -15.99 3.75 11.98
C ALA A 313 -16.02 2.78 10.79
N PRO A 314 -15.69 1.49 11.01
CA PRO A 314 -15.83 0.50 9.95
C PRO A 314 -17.30 0.35 9.56
N VAL A 315 -17.54 0.05 8.29
CA VAL A 315 -18.88 -0.25 7.78
C VAL A 315 -19.28 -1.70 8.11
N LYS A 316 -20.40 -2.19 7.57
CA LYS A 316 -20.86 -3.56 7.84
C LYS A 316 -19.75 -4.57 7.51
N GLY A 317 -19.67 -5.61 8.33
CA GLY A 317 -18.69 -6.66 8.17
C GLY A 317 -17.30 -6.29 8.68
N ASP A 318 -17.14 -5.20 9.45
CA ASP A 318 -15.85 -4.73 9.98
C ASP A 318 -14.87 -4.34 8.88
N ILE A 319 -15.41 -3.70 7.83
CA ILE A 319 -14.66 -3.24 6.67
C ILE A 319 -14.34 -1.76 6.85
N GLY A 320 -13.05 -1.39 6.79
CA GLY A 320 -12.59 -0.01 6.97
C GLY A 320 -11.19 0.08 7.55
#